data_AF-A0A2T7H765-F1
#
_entry.id   AF-A0A2T7H765-F1
#
_cell.length_a   1.000
_cell.length_b   1.000
_cell.length_c   1.000
_cell.angle_alpha   90.00
_cell.angle_beta   90.00
_cell.angle_gamma   90.00
#
_symmetry.space_group_name_H-M   'P 1'
#
loop_
_entity.id
_entity.type
_entity.pdbx_description
1 polymer ?
#
loop_
_entity_poly.entity_id
_entity_poly.type
_entity_poly.pdbx_seq_one_letter_code
_entity_poly.pdbx_strand_id
1 'polypeptide(L)'
;NYDAHEEIYKDLIKVIANATAALSDSADIYEGEVLYGGNIDQWKKLGNSLMFRLGMRLSKVDPTLAQTTVSAAFSGGLLESNDDNFVIRHDSNYQNATGNFLNGAEANNFYLVDVFVDYLSGMNDPRLGAISVRYVGAASGPDQTGDVATNDPALQVGMPMGNTDASIGEVANDMGLVGLYDFSQADRSRIAKSDGAQFILTYAQTQLLLAEAATRGWVTGEAASYYERGVRAHMEQMALHDPSMEIDPADIDAYILNHPFDEANALEQINTQYWVASFMNGPEAFANFRRSGFPKLTANSVAGQDISGDFINRLTYPTEEVAVNKTNLDEAVNRMGPDNLDTKVWWDQ
;
A
#
# COMPACT_ATOMS: atom_id res chain seq x y z
N ASN A 1 15.13 -2.84 -26.69
CA ASN A 1 13.68 -2.69 -26.91
C ASN A 1 13.00 -2.53 -25.55
N TYR A 2 11.90 -1.79 -25.48
CA TYR A 2 11.00 -1.75 -24.32
C TYR A 2 9.72 -2.48 -24.68
N ASP A 3 9.41 -3.54 -23.95
CA ASP A 3 8.17 -4.28 -24.18
C ASP A 3 6.96 -3.43 -23.79
N ALA A 4 5.86 -3.59 -24.53
CA ALA A 4 4.64 -2.86 -24.24
C ALA A 4 4.07 -3.31 -22.88
N HIS A 5 3.55 -2.36 -22.09
CA HIS A 5 2.93 -2.68 -20.80
C HIS A 5 1.84 -3.75 -20.92
N GLU A 6 1.01 -3.70 -21.96
CA GLU A 6 0.00 -4.71 -22.24
C GLU A 6 0.59 -6.12 -22.35
N GLU A 7 1.67 -6.28 -23.13
CA GLU A 7 2.34 -7.57 -23.33
C GLU A 7 3.03 -8.04 -22.04
N ILE A 8 3.64 -7.12 -21.28
CA ILE A 8 4.23 -7.43 -19.97
C ILE A 8 3.17 -8.01 -19.03
N TYR A 9 1.98 -7.40 -18.93
CA TYR A 9 0.92 -7.92 -18.05
C TYR A 9 0.40 -9.29 -18.51
N LYS A 10 0.20 -9.49 -19.82
CA LYS A 10 -0.19 -10.79 -20.39
C LYS A 10 0.85 -11.86 -20.11
N ASP A 11 2.13 -11.55 -20.28
CA ASP A 11 3.23 -12.47 -20.02
C ASP A 11 3.39 -12.77 -18.54
N LEU A 12 3.26 -11.78 -17.65
CA LEU A 12 3.30 -11.99 -16.20
C LEU A 12 2.19 -12.96 -15.75
N ILE A 13 0.95 -12.76 -16.22
CA ILE A 13 -0.17 -13.66 -15.91
C ILE A 13 0.16 -15.09 -16.36
N LYS A 14 0.68 -15.25 -17.58
CA LYS A 14 1.05 -16.54 -18.13
C LYS A 14 2.19 -17.21 -17.36
N VAL A 15 3.25 -16.46 -17.03
CA VAL A 15 4.41 -16.96 -16.30
C VAL A 15 4.00 -17.42 -14.90
N ILE A 16 3.21 -16.61 -14.18
CA ILE A 16 2.75 -16.94 -12.83
C ILE A 16 1.83 -18.15 -12.86
N ALA A 17 0.88 -18.22 -13.79
CA ALA A 17 -0.01 -19.38 -13.92
C ALA A 17 0.77 -20.68 -14.17
N ASN A 18 1.73 -20.65 -15.10
CA ASN A 18 2.56 -21.81 -15.42
C ASN A 18 3.46 -22.21 -14.24
N ALA A 19 4.10 -21.25 -13.58
CA ALA A 19 4.96 -21.52 -12.44
C ALA A 19 4.16 -22.11 -11.27
N THR A 20 2.99 -21.54 -10.97
CA THR A 20 2.09 -22.01 -9.91
C THR A 20 1.62 -23.44 -10.18
N ALA A 21 1.23 -23.74 -11.42
CA ALA A 21 0.80 -25.09 -11.82
C ALA A 21 1.94 -26.12 -11.83
N ALA A 22 3.19 -25.69 -12.02
CA ALA A 22 4.36 -26.56 -12.05
C ALA A 22 4.84 -26.98 -10.65
N LEU A 23 4.44 -26.26 -9.59
CA LEU A 23 4.80 -26.59 -8.22
C LEU A 23 4.20 -27.95 -7.80
N SER A 24 5.05 -28.87 -7.34
CA SER A 24 4.67 -30.24 -6.98
C SER A 24 5.50 -30.76 -5.81
N ASP A 25 4.83 -31.43 -4.86
CA ASP A 25 5.49 -32.13 -3.75
C ASP A 25 6.30 -33.35 -4.21
N SER A 26 6.13 -33.77 -5.47
CA SER A 26 6.89 -34.85 -6.09
C SER A 26 8.21 -34.39 -6.72
N ALA A 27 8.50 -33.09 -6.72
CA ALA A 27 9.72 -32.50 -7.27
C ALA A 27 10.73 -32.18 -6.15
N ASP A 28 11.92 -31.73 -6.53
CA ASP A 28 12.91 -31.26 -5.55
C ASP A 28 12.42 -29.98 -4.85
N ILE A 29 12.35 -30.01 -3.52
CA ILE A 29 11.94 -28.89 -2.68
C ILE A 29 13.18 -28.26 -2.04
N TYR A 30 13.31 -26.94 -2.16
CA TYR A 30 14.36 -26.19 -1.47
C TYR A 30 13.81 -25.57 -0.19
N GLU A 31 14.09 -26.21 0.95
CA GLU A 31 13.62 -25.78 2.28
C GLU A 31 14.45 -24.61 2.87
N GLY A 32 15.61 -24.30 2.29
CA GLY A 32 16.54 -23.27 2.79
C GLY A 32 16.17 -21.83 2.42
N GLU A 33 14.97 -21.59 1.87
CA GLU A 33 14.48 -20.26 1.52
C GLU A 33 13.72 -19.61 2.69
N VAL A 34 13.82 -18.28 2.80
CA VAL A 34 13.41 -17.52 3.99
C VAL A 34 11.95 -17.03 3.97
N LEU A 35 11.20 -17.33 2.91
CA LEU A 35 9.82 -16.91 2.72
C LEU A 35 8.86 -17.93 3.35
N TYR A 36 8.81 -19.15 2.80
CA TYR A 36 7.88 -20.20 3.20
C TYR A 36 8.54 -21.52 3.58
N GLY A 37 9.88 -21.57 3.69
CA GLY A 37 10.64 -22.76 4.06
C GLY A 37 10.37 -23.97 3.16
N GLY A 38 10.08 -23.75 1.88
CA GLY A 38 9.75 -24.81 0.91
C GLY A 38 8.29 -25.26 0.93
N ASN A 39 7.39 -24.59 1.68
CA ASN A 39 5.97 -24.93 1.70
C ASN A 39 5.29 -24.63 0.35
N ILE A 40 5.07 -25.69 -0.42
CA ILE A 40 4.51 -25.64 -1.78
C ILE A 40 3.09 -25.07 -1.81
N ASP A 41 2.26 -25.36 -0.81
CA ASP A 41 0.89 -24.85 -0.75
C ASP A 41 0.87 -23.32 -0.57
N GLN A 42 1.74 -22.79 0.30
CA GLN A 42 1.87 -21.33 0.47
C GLN A 42 2.40 -20.65 -0.79
N TRP A 43 3.36 -21.28 -1.48
CA TRP A 43 3.83 -20.80 -2.78
C TRP A 43 2.72 -20.77 -3.84
N LYS A 44 1.84 -21.79 -3.86
CA LYS A 44 0.68 -21.82 -4.77
C LYS A 44 -0.33 -20.72 -4.45
N LYS A 45 -0.67 -20.55 -3.17
CA LYS A 45 -1.56 -19.47 -2.70
C LYS A 45 -1.00 -18.10 -3.07
N LEU A 46 0.31 -17.86 -2.91
CA LEU A 46 0.97 -16.63 -3.34
C LEU A 46 0.86 -16.43 -4.85
N GLY A 47 1.20 -17.44 -5.64
CA GLY A 47 1.13 -17.38 -7.10
C GLY A 47 -0.26 -16.98 -7.60
N ASN A 48 -1.30 -17.65 -7.11
CA ASN A 48 -2.68 -17.33 -7.45
C ASN A 48 -3.10 -15.93 -6.95
N SER A 49 -2.69 -15.51 -5.75
CA SER A 49 -3.04 -14.18 -5.21
C SER A 49 -2.34 -13.05 -5.94
N LEU A 50 -1.11 -13.27 -6.41
CA LEU A 50 -0.42 -12.32 -7.30
C LEU A 50 -1.12 -12.24 -8.66
N MET A 51 -1.52 -13.38 -9.24
CA MET A 51 -2.31 -13.41 -10.47
C MET A 51 -3.65 -12.71 -10.29
N PHE A 52 -4.30 -12.86 -9.13
CA PHE A 52 -5.54 -12.17 -8.78
C PHE A 52 -5.36 -10.65 -8.75
N ARG A 53 -4.29 -10.15 -8.10
CA ARG A 53 -3.95 -8.71 -8.09
C ARG A 53 -3.70 -8.18 -9.50
N LEU A 54 -2.97 -8.93 -10.34
CA LEU A 54 -2.74 -8.54 -11.73
C LEU A 54 -4.06 -8.45 -12.51
N GLY A 55 -4.95 -9.44 -12.37
CA GLY A 55 -6.27 -9.42 -12.98
C GLY A 55 -7.09 -8.19 -12.54
N MET A 56 -7.09 -7.86 -11.25
CA MET A 56 -7.77 -6.66 -10.73
C MET A 56 -7.15 -5.35 -11.22
N ARG A 57 -5.83 -5.31 -11.48
CA ARG A 57 -5.17 -4.14 -12.08
C ARG A 57 -5.70 -3.83 -13.49
N LEU A 58 -6.11 -4.86 -14.22
CA LEU A 58 -6.61 -4.74 -15.59
C LEU A 58 -8.10 -4.39 -15.68
N SER A 59 -8.78 -4.22 -14.55
CA SER A 59 -10.26 -4.17 -14.48
C SER A 59 -10.92 -3.10 -15.36
N LYS A 60 -10.19 -2.04 -15.71
CA LYS A 60 -10.69 -0.95 -16.57
C LYS A 60 -10.20 -1.06 -18.02
N VAL A 61 -8.92 -1.39 -18.23
CA VAL A 61 -8.30 -1.39 -19.56
C VAL A 61 -8.65 -2.62 -20.39
N ASP A 62 -8.77 -3.79 -19.75
CA ASP A 62 -9.18 -5.04 -20.39
C ASP A 62 -10.07 -5.86 -19.44
N PRO A 63 -11.36 -5.51 -19.31
CA PRO A 63 -12.27 -6.17 -18.37
C PRO A 63 -12.45 -7.68 -18.65
N THR A 64 -12.31 -8.10 -19.91
CA THR A 64 -12.47 -9.51 -20.31
C THR A 64 -11.30 -10.35 -19.80
N LEU A 65 -10.06 -9.90 -20.06
CA LEU A 65 -8.87 -10.57 -19.53
C LEU A 65 -8.83 -10.48 -18.01
N ALA A 66 -9.21 -9.34 -17.42
CA ALA A 66 -9.32 -9.15 -15.98
C ALA A 66 -10.23 -10.21 -15.35
N GLN A 67 -11.49 -10.31 -15.79
CA GLN A 67 -12.46 -11.26 -15.24
C GLN A 67 -12.00 -12.71 -15.39
N THR A 68 -11.43 -13.07 -16.56
CA THR A 68 -10.93 -14.44 -16.82
C THR A 68 -9.78 -14.77 -15.87
N THR A 69 -8.82 -13.85 -15.70
CA THR A 69 -7.66 -14.03 -14.83
C THR A 69 -8.07 -14.12 -13.36
N VAL A 70 -8.95 -13.23 -12.90
CA VAL A 70 -9.51 -13.21 -11.55
C VAL A 70 -10.24 -14.52 -11.23
N SER A 71 -11.09 -15.01 -12.13
CA SER A 71 -11.85 -16.26 -11.94
C SER A 71 -10.93 -17.48 -11.86
N ALA A 72 -9.91 -17.53 -12.72
CA ALA A 72 -8.93 -18.62 -12.71
C ALA A 72 -8.09 -18.62 -11.42
N ALA A 73 -7.61 -17.44 -11.00
CA ALA A 73 -6.86 -17.28 -9.76
C ALA A 73 -7.68 -17.68 -8.53
N PHE A 74 -8.93 -17.21 -8.46
CA PHE A 74 -9.86 -17.55 -7.39
C PHE A 74 -10.07 -19.06 -7.27
N SER A 75 -10.26 -19.74 -8.41
CA SER A 75 -10.45 -21.20 -8.46
C SER A 75 -9.20 -21.99 -8.04
N GLY A 76 -8.00 -21.39 -8.16
CA GLY A 76 -6.74 -21.99 -7.77
C GLY A 76 -6.46 -21.96 -6.26
N GLY A 77 -7.24 -21.19 -5.49
CA GLY A 77 -7.00 -20.95 -4.07
C GLY A 77 -6.04 -19.78 -3.83
N LEU A 78 -6.47 -18.83 -3.00
CA LEU A 78 -5.75 -17.60 -2.67
C LEU A 78 -5.16 -17.69 -1.24
N LEU A 79 -4.53 -16.61 -0.75
CA LEU A 79 -4.14 -16.52 0.66
C LEU A 79 -5.36 -16.73 1.58
N GLU A 80 -5.20 -17.48 2.66
CA GLU A 80 -6.31 -17.85 3.55
C GLU A 80 -6.24 -17.17 4.92
N SER A 81 -5.06 -16.72 5.33
CA SER A 81 -4.83 -15.98 6.58
C SER A 81 -3.57 -15.12 6.50
N ASN A 82 -3.31 -14.32 7.53
CA ASN A 82 -2.08 -13.55 7.64
C ASN A 82 -0.79 -14.40 7.68
N ASP A 83 -0.88 -15.70 8.00
CA ASP A 83 0.27 -16.62 7.96
C ASP A 83 0.73 -16.92 6.52
N ASP A 84 -0.14 -16.68 5.52
CA ASP A 84 0.16 -16.84 4.10
C ASP A 84 0.69 -15.53 3.46
N ASN A 85 0.88 -14.45 4.24
CA ASN A 85 1.36 -13.18 3.71
C ASN A 85 2.72 -13.31 3.02
N PHE A 86 2.87 -12.71 1.84
CA PHE A 86 4.18 -12.54 1.23
C PHE A 86 4.93 -11.39 1.90
N VAL A 87 5.82 -11.78 2.82
CA VAL A 87 6.56 -10.89 3.69
C VAL A 87 8.06 -11.14 3.54
N ILE A 88 8.83 -10.06 3.37
CA ILE A 88 10.28 -10.09 3.50
C ILE A 88 10.61 -9.79 4.97
N ARG A 89 11.23 -10.76 5.63
CA ARG A 89 11.64 -10.62 7.03
C ARG A 89 13.07 -10.08 7.08
N HIS A 90 13.27 -9.10 7.93
CA HIS A 90 14.52 -8.39 8.09
C HIS A 90 15.11 -8.66 9.47
N ASP A 91 16.41 -8.44 9.59
CA ASP A 91 17.15 -8.54 10.84
C ASP A 91 18.29 -7.50 10.87
N SER A 92 19.17 -7.59 11.86
CA SER A 92 20.31 -6.68 11.98
C SER A 92 21.33 -6.77 10.83
N ASN A 93 21.36 -7.87 10.07
CA ASN A 93 22.29 -8.12 8.96
C ASN A 93 21.65 -7.89 7.59
N TYR A 94 20.33 -8.04 7.49
CA TYR A 94 19.54 -7.77 6.29
C TYR A 94 18.43 -6.79 6.64
N GLN A 95 18.80 -5.51 6.71
CA GLN A 95 17.89 -4.44 7.15
C GLN A 95 16.86 -4.07 6.07
N ASN A 96 15.68 -3.66 6.53
CA ASN A 96 14.61 -3.08 5.73
C ASN A 96 15.06 -1.72 5.16
N ALA A 97 15.15 -1.61 3.83
CA ALA A 97 15.64 -0.39 3.17
C ALA A 97 14.75 0.84 3.46
N THR A 98 13.43 0.67 3.48
CA THR A 98 12.49 1.75 3.82
C THR A 98 12.62 2.14 5.28
N GLY A 99 12.68 1.17 6.19
CA GLY A 99 12.89 1.43 7.62
C GLY A 99 14.21 2.12 7.91
N ASN A 100 15.28 1.74 7.22
CA ASN A 100 16.60 2.39 7.32
C ASN A 100 16.56 3.84 6.81
N PHE A 101 15.92 4.08 5.66
CA PHE A 101 15.74 5.44 5.13
C PHE A 101 14.96 6.34 6.11
N LEU A 102 13.84 5.85 6.66
CA LEU A 102 13.00 6.60 7.60
C LEU A 102 13.66 6.81 8.97
N ASN A 103 14.69 6.02 9.31
CA ASN A 103 15.50 6.18 10.52
C ASN A 103 16.88 6.83 10.25
N GLY A 104 17.09 7.37 9.06
CA GLY A 104 18.34 8.00 8.65
C GLY A 104 18.53 9.42 9.22
N ALA A 105 19.32 10.24 8.52
CA ALA A 105 19.68 11.59 8.95
C ALA A 105 18.45 12.51 9.17
N GLU A 106 17.40 12.32 8.38
CA GLU A 106 16.19 13.15 8.39
C GLU A 106 15.02 12.49 9.15
N ALA A 107 15.30 11.55 10.06
CA ALA A 107 14.27 10.74 10.71
C ALA A 107 13.18 11.55 11.45
N ASN A 108 13.52 12.76 11.90
CA ASN A 108 12.60 13.65 12.62
C ASN A 108 11.67 14.45 11.68
N ASN A 109 11.85 14.33 10.36
CA ASN A 109 11.19 15.14 9.33
C ASN A 109 10.23 14.32 8.43
N PHE A 110 9.85 13.11 8.83
CA PHE A 110 8.86 12.28 8.13
C PHE A 110 7.50 12.32 8.82
N TYR A 111 6.61 13.17 8.32
CA TYR A 111 5.29 13.40 8.91
C TYR A 111 4.19 12.60 8.20
N LEU A 112 3.17 12.20 8.95
CA LEU A 112 1.91 11.73 8.36
C LEU A 112 1.13 12.94 7.87
N VAL A 113 0.61 12.87 6.66
CA VAL A 113 -0.28 13.91 6.11
C VAL A 113 -1.64 13.88 6.79
N ASP A 114 -2.23 15.07 6.97
CA ASP A 114 -3.57 15.29 7.50
C ASP A 114 -4.62 14.35 6.89
N VAL A 115 -4.63 14.19 5.56
CA VAL A 115 -5.61 13.33 4.88
C VAL A 115 -5.63 11.89 5.41
N PHE A 116 -4.47 11.33 5.79
CA PHE A 116 -4.41 9.98 6.36
C PHE A 116 -4.81 9.96 7.83
N VAL A 117 -4.31 10.91 8.62
CA VAL A 117 -4.62 11.00 10.06
C VAL A 117 -6.10 11.29 10.28
N ASP A 118 -6.67 12.25 9.53
CA ASP A 118 -8.06 12.67 9.63
C ASP A 118 -9.02 11.57 9.16
N TYR A 119 -8.65 10.81 8.13
CA TYR A 119 -9.45 9.64 7.71
C TYR A 119 -9.55 8.62 8.84
N LEU A 120 -8.42 8.21 9.42
CA LEU A 120 -8.41 7.22 10.49
C LEU A 120 -9.09 7.76 11.77
N SER A 121 -8.80 9.01 12.14
CA SER A 121 -9.40 9.67 13.30
C SER A 121 -10.91 9.82 13.15
N GLY A 122 -11.39 10.27 11.98
CA GLY A 122 -12.82 10.43 11.69
C GLY A 122 -13.60 9.10 11.71
N MET A 123 -12.92 7.99 11.49
CA MET A 123 -13.47 6.63 11.57
C MET A 123 -13.25 5.98 12.94
N ASN A 124 -12.68 6.69 13.93
CA ASN A 124 -12.23 6.10 15.20
C ASN A 124 -11.44 4.80 14.98
N ASP A 125 -10.56 4.81 13.99
CA ASP A 125 -9.87 3.62 13.51
C ASP A 125 -8.73 3.23 14.47
N PRO A 126 -8.77 2.03 15.08
CA PRO A 126 -7.76 1.63 16.05
C PRO A 126 -6.35 1.51 15.44
N ARG A 127 -6.22 1.46 14.10
CA ARG A 127 -4.92 1.45 13.44
C ARG A 127 -4.17 2.77 13.57
N LEU A 128 -4.85 3.89 13.87
CA LEU A 128 -4.17 5.18 14.02
C LEU A 128 -3.08 5.10 15.10
N GLY A 129 -3.41 4.62 16.30
CA GLY A 129 -2.42 4.47 17.38
C GLY A 129 -1.37 3.38 17.11
N ALA A 130 -1.68 2.38 16.29
CA ALA A 130 -0.69 1.39 15.87
C ALA A 130 0.34 2.00 14.89
N ILE A 131 -0.11 2.83 13.96
CA ILE A 131 0.70 3.36 12.86
C ILE A 131 1.47 4.62 13.27
N SER A 132 0.86 5.50 14.06
CA SER A 132 1.38 6.85 14.29
C SER A 132 2.00 7.05 15.67
N VAL A 133 2.92 8.01 15.73
CA VAL A 133 3.44 8.58 16.97
C VAL A 133 3.45 10.10 16.85
N ARG A 134 3.12 10.80 17.93
CA ARG A 134 3.24 12.25 18.04
C ARG A 134 4.16 12.60 19.21
N TYR A 135 5.00 13.61 19.06
CA TYR A 135 5.88 14.12 20.12
C TYR A 135 5.33 15.46 20.63
N VAL A 136 4.44 15.40 21.62
CA VAL A 136 3.62 16.55 22.05
C VAL A 136 4.51 17.66 22.59
N GLY A 137 4.45 18.83 21.95
CA GLY A 137 5.22 20.01 22.34
C GLY A 137 6.69 20.00 21.91
N ALA A 138 7.12 19.07 21.05
CA ALA A 138 8.47 19.08 20.49
C ALA A 138 8.66 20.31 19.58
N ALA A 139 9.67 21.15 19.89
CA ALA A 139 10.02 22.33 19.12
C ALA A 139 11.13 22.06 18.08
N SER A 140 11.87 20.96 18.26
CA SER A 140 12.98 20.54 17.43
C SER A 140 13.10 19.01 17.40
N GLY A 141 13.86 18.48 16.43
CA GLY A 141 14.16 17.04 16.36
C GLY A 141 14.73 16.46 17.67
N PRO A 142 15.71 17.10 18.33
CA PRO A 142 16.20 16.65 19.65
C PRO A 142 15.15 16.57 20.77
N ASP A 143 14.04 17.32 20.66
CA ASP A 143 12.97 17.29 21.65
C ASP A 143 12.02 16.09 21.48
N GLN A 144 12.11 15.36 20.34
CA GLN A 144 11.35 14.15 20.07
C GLN A 144 11.87 12.97 20.90
N THR A 145 11.54 13.00 22.18
CA THR A 145 11.95 12.01 23.19
C THR A 145 10.77 11.11 23.59
N GLY A 146 11.07 9.97 24.22
CA GLY A 146 10.04 9.05 24.70
C GLY A 146 9.10 9.67 25.75
N ASP A 147 9.55 10.67 26.50
CA ASP A 147 8.75 11.31 27.56
C ASP A 147 7.58 12.14 27.01
N VAL A 148 7.67 12.59 25.76
CA VAL A 148 6.63 13.36 25.06
C VAL A 148 5.99 12.58 23.91
N ALA A 149 6.43 11.34 23.68
CA ALA A 149 5.88 10.47 22.65
C ALA A 149 4.51 9.93 23.08
N THR A 150 3.53 9.98 22.18
CA THR A 150 2.22 9.38 22.38
C THR A 150 1.69 8.72 21.11
N ASN A 151 1.12 7.54 21.30
CA ASN A 151 0.38 6.80 20.29
C ASN A 151 -1.14 6.87 20.53
N ASP A 152 -1.60 7.73 21.44
CA ASP A 152 -3.02 7.96 21.67
C ASP A 152 -3.66 8.53 20.39
N PRO A 153 -4.62 7.82 19.75
CA PRO A 153 -5.24 8.26 18.52
C PRO A 153 -5.95 9.62 18.67
N ALA A 154 -6.44 9.97 19.86
CA ALA A 154 -7.13 11.24 20.11
C ALA A 154 -6.18 12.45 20.11
N LEU A 155 -4.88 12.23 20.24
CA LEU A 155 -3.86 13.28 20.26
C LEU A 155 -3.16 13.44 18.91
N GLN A 156 -3.43 12.60 17.92
CA GLN A 156 -2.73 12.64 16.64
C GLN A 156 -3.17 13.83 15.79
N VAL A 157 -2.21 14.45 15.10
CA VAL A 157 -2.43 15.62 14.24
C VAL A 157 -1.59 15.44 12.99
N GLY A 158 -2.21 15.20 11.85
CA GLY A 158 -1.49 15.10 10.58
C GLY A 158 -1.04 16.46 10.07
N MET A 159 0.05 16.47 9.31
CA MET A 159 0.60 17.67 8.70
C MET A 159 -0.24 18.08 7.48
N PRO A 160 -0.77 19.32 7.42
CA PRO A 160 -1.54 19.77 6.27
C PRO A 160 -0.72 19.80 4.99
N MET A 161 -1.26 19.19 3.94
CA MET A 161 -0.70 19.27 2.60
C MET A 161 -0.75 20.70 2.04
N GLY A 162 0.04 21.00 1.01
CA GLY A 162 0.01 22.33 0.37
C GLY A 162 0.95 23.37 0.99
N ASN A 163 1.84 22.95 1.89
CA ASN A 163 2.76 23.82 2.60
C ASN A 163 4.22 23.62 2.19
N THR A 164 5.01 24.67 2.37
CA THR A 164 6.48 24.64 2.23
C THR A 164 7.14 24.74 3.59
N ASP A 165 8.45 24.47 3.68
CA ASP A 165 9.23 24.67 4.90
C ASP A 165 9.09 26.08 5.48
N ALA A 166 8.83 27.08 4.63
CA ALA A 166 8.63 28.46 5.05
C ALA A 166 7.24 28.74 5.64
N SER A 167 6.20 28.02 5.20
CA SER A 167 4.81 28.26 5.63
C SER A 167 4.33 27.31 6.73
N ILE A 168 4.89 26.10 6.79
CA ILE A 168 4.37 25.05 7.67
C ILE A 168 4.49 25.39 9.16
N GLY A 169 5.48 26.19 9.54
CA GLY A 169 5.63 26.65 10.93
C GLY A 169 4.48 27.56 11.39
N GLU A 170 4.00 28.46 10.53
CA GLU A 170 2.84 29.32 10.83
C GLU A 170 1.57 28.48 10.96
N VAL A 171 1.37 27.54 10.03
CA VAL A 171 0.24 26.58 10.07
C VAL A 171 0.25 25.76 11.36
N ALA A 172 1.41 25.26 11.79
CA ALA A 172 1.54 24.53 13.05
C ALA A 172 1.08 25.39 14.25
N ASN A 173 1.53 26.65 14.31
CA ASN A 173 1.14 27.57 15.38
C ASN A 173 -0.37 27.88 15.38
N ASP A 174 -0.97 28.08 14.20
CA ASP A 174 -2.40 28.32 14.04
C ASP A 174 -3.24 27.12 14.49
N MET A 175 -2.71 25.90 14.34
CA MET A 175 -3.29 24.65 14.86
C MET A 175 -3.03 24.44 16.36
N GLY A 176 -2.32 25.36 17.03
CA GLY A 176 -1.98 25.27 18.45
C GLY A 176 -0.83 24.32 18.78
N LEU A 177 -0.03 23.94 17.78
CA LEU A 177 1.18 23.15 17.95
C LEU A 177 2.38 24.04 18.27
N VAL A 178 3.41 23.49 18.92
CA VAL A 178 4.65 24.24 19.24
C VAL A 178 5.53 24.47 17.99
N GLY A 179 5.39 23.62 16.98
CA GLY A 179 6.12 23.71 15.71
C GLY A 179 5.91 22.45 14.87
N LEU A 180 6.58 22.35 13.72
CA LEU A 180 6.38 21.22 12.81
C LEU A 180 6.74 19.86 13.43
N TYR A 181 7.67 19.82 14.38
CA TYR A 181 8.11 18.58 15.05
C TYR A 181 7.05 17.95 15.96
N ASP A 182 5.95 18.67 16.20
CA ASP A 182 4.79 18.23 16.98
C ASP A 182 3.70 17.57 16.10
N PHE A 183 3.82 17.60 14.76
CA PHE A 183 2.93 16.81 13.89
C PHE A 183 3.19 15.31 14.04
N SER A 184 2.14 14.50 13.87
CA SER A 184 2.22 13.05 13.89
C SER A 184 3.13 12.51 12.79
N GLN A 185 3.84 11.44 13.10
CA GLN A 185 4.79 10.74 12.25
C GLN A 185 4.43 9.26 12.19
N ALA A 186 4.94 8.54 11.18
CA ALA A 186 4.91 7.09 11.20
C ALA A 186 5.79 6.60 12.36
N ASP A 187 5.32 5.63 13.15
CA ASP A 187 6.07 5.13 14.29
C ASP A 187 7.30 4.33 13.84
N ARG A 188 8.42 5.03 13.68
CA ARG A 188 9.71 4.48 13.25
C ARG A 188 10.34 3.50 14.23
N SER A 189 9.83 3.45 15.47
CA SER A 189 10.26 2.46 16.46
C SER A 189 9.50 1.14 16.36
N ARG A 190 8.31 1.14 15.72
CA ARG A 190 7.44 -0.02 15.56
C ARG A 190 7.17 -0.36 14.09
N ILE A 191 6.30 0.40 13.41
CA ILE A 191 5.85 0.08 12.05
C ILE A 191 6.94 0.27 10.98
N ALA A 192 7.85 1.23 11.20
CA ALA A 192 8.91 1.60 10.26
C ALA A 192 10.34 1.37 10.80
N LYS A 193 10.52 0.38 11.70
CA LYS A 193 11.84 0.02 12.23
C LYS A 193 12.74 -0.63 11.18
N SER A 194 14.05 -0.48 11.34
CA SER A 194 15.06 -0.89 10.35
C SER A 194 15.19 -2.41 10.19
N ASP A 195 14.74 -3.21 11.14
CA ASP A 195 14.65 -4.67 11.09
C ASP A 195 13.19 -5.16 10.94
N GLY A 196 12.26 -4.26 10.65
CA GLY A 196 10.83 -4.57 10.55
C GLY A 196 10.48 -5.32 9.27
N ALA A 197 9.46 -6.17 9.36
CA ALA A 197 8.92 -6.91 8.22
C ALA A 197 8.42 -5.99 7.09
N GLN A 198 8.68 -6.36 5.84
CA GLN A 198 8.16 -5.69 4.65
C GLN A 198 7.08 -6.56 4.00
N PHE A 199 5.82 -6.13 4.11
CA PHE A 199 4.68 -6.82 3.51
C PHE A 199 4.48 -6.40 2.05
N ILE A 200 4.57 -7.36 1.12
CA ILE A 200 4.51 -7.12 -0.34
C ILE A 200 3.13 -7.46 -0.91
N LEU A 201 2.57 -8.59 -0.48
CA LEU A 201 1.22 -9.02 -0.82
C LEU A 201 0.59 -9.69 0.38
N THR A 202 -0.54 -9.17 0.85
CA THR A 202 -1.16 -9.62 2.10
C THR A 202 -2.54 -10.24 1.89
N TYR A 203 -2.94 -11.04 2.86
CA TYR A 203 -4.28 -11.60 2.98
C TYR A 203 -5.31 -10.49 3.07
N ALA A 204 -5.05 -9.43 3.86
CA ALA A 204 -5.91 -8.26 3.94
C ALA A 204 -6.16 -7.61 2.57
N GLN A 205 -5.10 -7.35 1.80
CA GLN A 205 -5.19 -6.82 0.44
C GLN A 205 -5.96 -7.77 -0.48
N THR A 206 -5.71 -9.08 -0.37
CA THR A 206 -6.37 -10.11 -1.17
C THR A 206 -7.89 -10.17 -0.88
N GLN A 207 -8.29 -10.11 0.39
CA GLN A 207 -9.69 -10.07 0.82
C GLN A 207 -10.40 -8.79 0.33
N LEU A 208 -9.73 -7.64 0.39
CA LEU A 208 -10.30 -6.39 -0.14
C LEU A 208 -10.47 -6.46 -1.67
N LEU A 209 -9.53 -7.04 -2.41
CA LEU A 209 -9.71 -7.26 -3.85
C LEU A 209 -10.80 -8.30 -4.15
N LEU A 210 -10.99 -9.32 -3.30
CA LEU A 210 -12.11 -10.26 -3.40
C LEU A 210 -13.45 -9.57 -3.19
N ALA A 211 -13.53 -8.62 -2.26
CA ALA A 211 -14.73 -7.81 -2.06
C ALA A 211 -15.07 -7.04 -3.33
N GLU A 212 -14.07 -6.42 -3.97
CA GLU A 212 -14.28 -5.70 -5.23
C GLU A 212 -14.70 -6.65 -6.37
N ALA A 213 -14.03 -7.80 -6.50
CA ALA A 213 -14.38 -8.81 -7.50
C ALA A 213 -15.81 -9.36 -7.30
N ALA A 214 -16.23 -9.55 -6.05
CA ALA A 214 -17.58 -9.98 -5.71
C ALA A 214 -18.62 -8.89 -6.03
N THR A 215 -18.35 -7.61 -5.72
CA THR A 215 -19.19 -6.47 -6.15
C THR A 215 -19.35 -6.41 -7.67
N ARG A 216 -18.32 -6.82 -8.42
CA ARG A 216 -18.35 -6.91 -9.90
C ARG A 216 -19.03 -8.18 -10.43
N GLY A 217 -19.39 -9.13 -9.57
CA GLY A 217 -19.94 -10.43 -9.96
C GLY A 217 -18.93 -11.37 -10.64
N TRP A 218 -17.63 -11.15 -10.40
CA TRP A 218 -16.55 -11.94 -11.02
C TRP A 218 -16.18 -13.19 -10.24
N VAL A 219 -16.50 -13.22 -8.94
CA VAL A 219 -16.26 -14.37 -8.06
C VAL A 219 -17.49 -14.65 -7.20
N THR A 220 -17.57 -15.86 -6.64
CA THR A 220 -18.63 -16.25 -5.70
C THR A 220 -18.35 -15.77 -4.28
N GLY A 221 -19.40 -15.63 -3.48
CA GLY A 221 -19.33 -15.17 -2.09
C GLY A 221 -19.79 -13.72 -1.94
N GLU A 222 -20.01 -13.30 -0.69
CA GLU A 222 -20.58 -11.99 -0.39
C GLU A 222 -19.48 -10.92 -0.27
N ALA A 223 -19.65 -9.80 -0.97
CA ALA A 223 -18.70 -8.68 -0.95
C ALA A 223 -18.48 -8.12 0.47
N ALA A 224 -19.56 -8.01 1.26
CA ALA A 224 -19.50 -7.58 2.65
C ALA A 224 -18.57 -8.48 3.49
N SER A 225 -18.71 -9.80 3.39
CA SER A 225 -17.88 -10.74 4.16
C SER A 225 -16.40 -10.69 3.75
N TYR A 226 -16.10 -10.50 2.46
CA TYR A 226 -14.72 -10.29 2.01
C TYR A 226 -14.15 -8.96 2.54
N TYR A 227 -14.95 -7.89 2.50
CA TYR A 227 -14.54 -6.57 3.00
C TYR A 227 -14.22 -6.62 4.50
N GLU A 228 -15.12 -7.16 5.32
CA GLU A 228 -14.95 -7.29 6.76
C GLU A 228 -13.71 -8.11 7.12
N ARG A 229 -13.48 -9.23 6.43
CA ARG A 229 -12.25 -10.04 6.60
C ARG A 229 -11.00 -9.26 6.22
N GLY A 230 -11.04 -8.46 5.15
CA GLY A 230 -9.91 -7.65 4.74
C GLY A 230 -9.55 -6.56 5.75
N VAL A 231 -10.55 -5.87 6.29
CA VAL A 231 -10.37 -4.86 7.34
C VAL A 231 -9.80 -5.51 8.61
N ARG A 232 -10.43 -6.60 9.08
CA ARG A 232 -9.97 -7.38 10.25
C ARG A 232 -8.53 -7.83 10.08
N ALA A 233 -8.22 -8.48 8.97
CA ALA A 233 -6.90 -9.01 8.71
C ALA A 233 -5.82 -7.93 8.74
N HIS A 234 -6.10 -6.72 8.24
CA HIS A 234 -5.12 -5.63 8.34
C HIS A 234 -4.91 -5.15 9.78
N MET A 235 -5.97 -5.08 10.58
CA MET A 235 -5.86 -4.72 11.99
C MET A 235 -5.04 -5.76 12.77
N GLU A 236 -5.32 -7.05 12.55
CA GLU A 236 -4.56 -8.16 13.15
C GLU A 236 -3.09 -8.18 12.65
N GLN A 237 -2.83 -7.77 11.40
CA GLN A 237 -1.47 -7.70 10.85
C GLN A 237 -0.58 -6.70 11.59
N MET A 238 -1.14 -5.73 12.32
CA MET A 238 -0.34 -4.76 13.09
C MET A 238 0.59 -5.46 14.09
N ALA A 239 0.14 -6.52 14.76
CA ALA A 239 0.94 -7.33 15.67
C ALA A 239 2.13 -8.02 14.98
N LEU A 240 2.09 -8.20 13.66
CA LEU A 240 3.18 -8.80 12.87
C LEU A 240 4.28 -7.79 12.50
N HIS A 241 4.02 -6.49 12.60
CA HIS A 241 5.07 -5.47 12.54
C HIS A 241 5.82 -5.40 13.88
N ASP A 242 5.07 -5.35 14.97
CA ASP A 242 5.58 -5.40 16.34
C ASP A 242 4.49 -5.91 17.28
N PRO A 243 4.76 -6.82 18.23
CA PRO A 243 3.74 -7.30 19.16
C PRO A 243 3.09 -6.18 19.99
N SER A 244 3.79 -5.06 20.23
CA SER A 244 3.22 -3.89 20.92
C SER A 244 2.23 -3.08 20.08
N MET A 245 2.03 -3.43 18.81
CA MET A 245 1.02 -2.87 17.92
C MET A 245 -0.24 -3.73 17.84
N GLU A 246 -0.37 -4.78 18.65
CA GLU A 246 -1.59 -5.58 18.72
C GLU A 246 -2.80 -4.68 19.03
N ILE A 247 -3.84 -4.80 18.20
CA ILE A 247 -5.13 -4.14 18.42
C ILE A 247 -6.03 -5.17 19.11
N ASP A 248 -6.69 -4.78 20.20
CA ASP A 248 -7.59 -5.66 20.93
C ASP A 248 -8.68 -6.21 20.00
N PRO A 249 -8.91 -7.53 19.94
CA PRO A 249 -9.96 -8.12 19.10
C PRO A 249 -11.35 -7.50 19.32
N ALA A 250 -11.67 -7.04 20.54
CA ALA A 250 -12.92 -6.37 20.82
C ALA A 250 -13.02 -4.98 20.15
N ASP A 251 -11.90 -4.26 20.01
CA ASP A 251 -11.85 -2.99 19.30
C ASP A 251 -11.98 -3.20 17.78
N ILE A 252 -11.40 -4.29 17.26
CA ILE A 252 -11.59 -4.71 15.85
C ILE A 252 -13.07 -5.03 15.58
N ASP A 253 -13.68 -5.83 16.45
CA ASP A 253 -15.11 -6.18 16.37
C ASP A 253 -15.99 -4.93 16.41
N ALA A 254 -15.72 -4.02 17.34
CA ALA A 254 -16.44 -2.76 17.49
C ALA A 254 -16.27 -1.87 16.25
N TYR A 255 -15.06 -1.76 15.69
CA TYR A 255 -14.83 -0.99 14.47
C TYR A 255 -15.62 -1.54 13.29
N ILE A 256 -15.60 -2.86 13.07
CA ILE A 256 -16.32 -3.48 11.95
C ILE A 256 -17.83 -3.31 12.12
N LEU A 257 -18.35 -3.47 13.33
CA LEU A 257 -19.77 -3.26 13.63
C LEU A 257 -20.22 -1.81 13.36
N ASN A 258 -19.38 -0.83 13.69
CA ASN A 258 -19.69 0.60 13.53
C ASN A 258 -19.47 1.12 12.10
N HIS A 259 -18.73 0.37 11.26
CA HIS A 259 -18.43 0.73 9.87
C HIS A 259 -18.85 -0.38 8.91
N PRO A 260 -20.16 -0.73 8.85
CA PRO A 260 -20.65 -1.81 8.01
C PRO A 260 -20.35 -1.54 6.53
N PHE A 261 -20.31 -2.62 5.75
CA PHE A 261 -20.14 -2.52 4.31
C PHE A 261 -21.31 -1.75 3.67
N ASP A 262 -21.00 -0.72 2.88
CA ASP A 262 -21.97 0.08 2.15
C ASP A 262 -21.95 -0.31 0.67
N GLU A 263 -22.92 -1.13 0.26
CA GLU A 263 -23.05 -1.59 -1.13
C GLU A 263 -23.14 -0.45 -2.14
N ALA A 264 -23.76 0.68 -1.77
CA ALA A 264 -23.92 1.83 -2.67
C ALA A 264 -22.59 2.53 -2.95
N ASN A 265 -21.64 2.46 -2.01
CA ASN A 265 -20.32 3.07 -2.09
C ASN A 265 -19.19 2.02 -2.05
N ALA A 266 -19.49 0.77 -2.40
CA ALA A 266 -18.61 -0.39 -2.21
C ALA A 266 -17.19 -0.17 -2.72
N LEU A 267 -17.04 0.30 -3.98
CA LEU A 267 -15.72 0.47 -4.59
C LEU A 267 -14.86 1.52 -3.87
N GLU A 268 -15.49 2.60 -3.41
CA GLU A 268 -14.83 3.67 -2.64
C GLU A 268 -14.38 3.15 -1.29
N GLN A 269 -15.28 2.49 -0.55
CA GLN A 269 -15.01 1.94 0.77
C GLN A 269 -13.89 0.88 0.72
N ILE A 270 -13.98 -0.07 -0.21
CA ILE A 270 -12.99 -1.14 -0.39
C ILE A 270 -11.62 -0.57 -0.72
N ASN A 271 -11.52 0.31 -1.72
CA ASN A 271 -10.22 0.80 -2.17
C ASN A 271 -9.61 1.83 -1.21
N THR A 272 -10.42 2.53 -0.41
CA THR A 272 -9.93 3.37 0.69
C THR A 272 -9.34 2.50 1.81
N GLN A 273 -9.99 1.40 2.18
CA GLN A 273 -9.41 0.42 3.11
C GLN A 273 -8.17 -0.27 2.51
N TYR A 274 -8.12 -0.49 1.20
CA TYR A 274 -6.93 -1.03 0.53
C TYR A 274 -5.75 -0.05 0.56
N TRP A 275 -6.03 1.25 0.46
CA TRP A 275 -5.02 2.30 0.65
C TRP A 275 -4.44 2.27 2.07
N VAL A 276 -5.28 2.16 3.10
CA VAL A 276 -4.81 1.97 4.49
C VAL A 276 -3.99 0.68 4.62
N ALA A 277 -4.46 -0.42 4.03
CA ALA A 277 -3.77 -1.71 4.03
C ALA A 277 -2.45 -1.73 3.26
N SER A 278 -2.14 -0.67 2.51
CA SER A 278 -0.94 -0.52 1.69
C SER A 278 0.01 0.56 2.22
N PHE A 279 -0.20 1.06 3.44
CA PHE A 279 0.55 2.19 4.01
C PHE A 279 2.08 2.02 3.90
N MET A 280 2.62 0.85 4.28
CA MET A 280 4.06 0.56 4.16
C MET A 280 4.49 -0.01 2.79
N ASN A 281 3.58 -0.08 1.82
CA ASN A 281 3.83 -0.57 0.46
C ASN A 281 3.47 0.53 -0.56
N GLY A 282 4.29 1.59 -0.58
CA GLY A 282 4.11 2.77 -1.42
C GLY A 282 3.87 2.48 -2.91
N PRO A 283 4.65 1.58 -3.57
CA PRO A 283 4.40 1.23 -4.97
C PRO A 283 3.00 0.66 -5.22
N GLU A 284 2.52 -0.23 -4.34
CA GLU A 284 1.18 -0.81 -4.45
C GLU A 284 0.10 0.22 -4.13
N ALA A 285 0.27 1.04 -3.08
CA ALA A 285 -0.64 2.12 -2.74
C ALA A 285 -0.81 3.08 -3.92
N PHE A 286 0.30 3.52 -4.54
CA PHE A 286 0.28 4.43 -5.68
C PHE A 286 -0.31 3.77 -6.94
N ALA A 287 -0.04 2.50 -7.18
CA ALA A 287 -0.66 1.77 -8.29
C ALA A 287 -2.18 1.59 -8.08
N ASN A 288 -2.62 1.32 -6.85
CA ASN A 288 -4.03 1.11 -6.54
C ASN A 288 -4.84 2.40 -6.56
N PHE A 289 -4.26 3.49 -6.04
CA PHE A 289 -4.86 4.82 -6.12
C PHE A 289 -5.15 5.21 -7.57
N ARG A 290 -4.16 5.13 -8.46
CA ARG A 290 -4.35 5.39 -9.90
C ARG A 290 -5.37 4.45 -10.54
N ARG A 291 -5.29 3.15 -10.24
CA ARG A 291 -6.19 2.15 -10.83
C ARG A 291 -7.65 2.36 -10.41
N SER A 292 -7.89 2.58 -9.12
CA SER A 292 -9.23 2.64 -8.55
C SER A 292 -9.83 4.05 -8.56
N GLY A 293 -9.00 5.08 -8.48
CA GLY A 293 -9.40 6.47 -8.23
C GLY A 293 -9.71 6.76 -6.76
N PHE A 294 -9.35 5.85 -5.83
CA PHE A 294 -9.68 5.95 -4.41
C PHE A 294 -8.45 5.81 -3.49
N PRO A 295 -8.45 6.48 -2.32
CA PRO A 295 -9.46 7.45 -1.86
C PRO A 295 -9.52 8.69 -2.76
N LYS A 296 -10.63 9.45 -2.69
CA LYS A 296 -10.78 10.69 -3.47
C LYS A 296 -9.91 11.79 -2.86
N LEU A 297 -8.62 11.76 -3.19
CA LEU A 297 -7.64 12.74 -2.74
C LEU A 297 -7.80 14.05 -3.52
N THR A 298 -7.53 15.16 -2.85
CA THR A 298 -7.41 16.48 -3.49
C THR A 298 -5.99 16.69 -3.98
N ALA A 299 -5.84 17.35 -5.13
CA ALA A 299 -4.55 17.74 -5.66
C ALA A 299 -3.78 18.61 -4.64
N ASN A 300 -2.46 18.48 -4.63
CA ASN A 300 -1.62 19.38 -3.86
C ASN A 300 -1.77 20.80 -4.43
N SER A 301 -1.94 21.82 -3.58
CA SER A 301 -2.17 23.21 -3.97
C SER A 301 -0.88 24.03 -4.15
N VAL A 302 0.30 23.46 -3.85
CA VAL A 302 1.58 24.17 -4.01
C VAL A 302 1.78 24.59 -5.47
N ALA A 303 2.14 25.85 -5.70
CA ALA A 303 2.40 26.40 -7.04
C ALA A 303 3.72 25.89 -7.64
N GLY A 304 3.84 25.96 -8.98
CA GLY A 304 5.09 25.61 -9.68
C GLY A 304 5.32 24.11 -9.86
N GLN A 305 4.25 23.33 -10.01
CA GLN A 305 4.32 21.88 -10.21
C GLN A 305 4.79 21.53 -11.63
N ASP A 306 5.54 20.45 -11.75
CA ASP A 306 5.97 19.86 -13.03
C ASP A 306 4.90 18.98 -13.69
N ILE A 307 3.66 19.07 -13.20
CA ILE A 307 2.48 18.39 -13.75
C ILE A 307 1.41 19.41 -14.14
N SER A 308 0.60 19.02 -15.13
CA SER A 308 -0.58 19.74 -15.58
C SER A 308 -1.89 19.13 -15.07
N GLY A 309 -1.87 17.85 -14.68
CA GLY A 309 -2.97 17.18 -14.00
C GLY A 309 -2.91 17.31 -12.47
N ASP A 310 -3.83 16.63 -11.80
CA ASP A 310 -3.99 16.68 -10.34
C ASP A 310 -2.93 15.88 -9.58
N PHE A 311 -2.44 14.78 -10.18
CA PHE A 311 -1.47 13.85 -9.59
C PHE A 311 -0.48 13.36 -10.65
N ILE A 312 0.72 12.96 -10.19
CA ILE A 312 1.66 12.23 -11.05
C ILE A 312 1.06 10.86 -11.44
N ASN A 313 1.25 10.44 -12.68
CA ASN A 313 0.72 9.18 -13.22
C ASN A 313 1.82 8.15 -13.49
N ARG A 314 3.09 8.56 -13.46
CA ARG A 314 4.28 7.70 -13.62
C ARG A 314 5.56 8.43 -13.23
N LEU A 315 6.68 7.72 -13.26
CA LEU A 315 8.01 8.31 -13.29
C LEU A 315 8.54 8.35 -14.73
N THR A 316 9.40 9.33 -15.02
CA THR A 316 10.10 9.46 -16.31
C THR A 316 11.17 8.38 -16.45
N TYR A 317 11.63 8.11 -17.67
CA TYR A 317 12.78 7.24 -17.85
C TYR A 317 14.06 7.90 -17.29
N PRO A 318 15.04 7.10 -16.83
CA PRO A 318 16.34 7.63 -16.44
C PRO A 318 16.98 8.37 -17.60
N THR A 319 17.63 9.50 -17.31
CA THR A 319 18.30 10.33 -18.33
C THR A 319 19.41 9.57 -19.07
N GLU A 320 19.99 8.56 -18.43
CA GLU A 320 21.01 7.67 -19.00
C GLU A 320 20.48 6.90 -20.23
N GLU A 321 19.20 6.54 -20.27
CA GLU A 321 18.60 5.83 -21.42
C GLU A 321 18.63 6.66 -22.71
N VAL A 322 18.63 7.99 -22.59
CA VAL A 322 18.79 8.89 -23.74
C VAL A 322 20.17 8.70 -24.39
N ALA A 323 21.20 8.40 -23.60
CA ALA A 323 22.56 8.20 -24.09
C ALA A 323 22.79 6.78 -24.61
N VAL A 324 22.25 5.76 -23.93
CA VAL A 324 22.60 4.35 -24.19
C VAL A 324 21.57 3.58 -25.03
N ASN A 325 20.31 4.06 -25.10
CA ASN A 325 19.19 3.29 -25.65
C ASN A 325 18.18 4.14 -26.46
N LYS A 326 18.65 5.28 -27.01
CA LYS A 326 17.81 6.33 -27.60
C LYS A 326 16.74 5.83 -28.56
N THR A 327 17.09 4.95 -29.51
CA THR A 327 16.13 4.45 -30.52
C THR A 327 14.95 3.73 -29.87
N ASN A 328 15.21 2.83 -28.92
CA ASN A 328 14.15 2.08 -28.26
C ASN A 328 13.34 2.99 -27.30
N LEU A 329 14.00 3.97 -26.67
CA LEU A 329 13.33 4.98 -25.86
C LEU A 329 12.36 5.82 -26.71
N ASP A 330 12.78 6.28 -27.88
CA ASP A 330 11.94 7.04 -28.81
C ASP A 330 10.74 6.22 -29.28
N GLU A 331 10.93 4.93 -29.56
CA GLU A 331 9.83 4.01 -29.90
C GLU A 331 8.84 3.82 -28.73
N ALA A 332 9.33 3.79 -27.48
CA ALA A 332 8.45 3.75 -26.30
C ALA A 332 7.66 5.06 -26.14
N VAL A 333 8.33 6.22 -26.24
CA VAL A 333 7.72 7.55 -26.17
C VAL A 333 6.67 7.74 -27.27
N ASN A 334 6.94 7.30 -28.49
CA ASN A 334 5.97 7.39 -29.59
C ASN A 334 4.72 6.53 -29.36
N ARG A 335 4.81 5.44 -28.59
CA ARG A 335 3.66 4.59 -28.25
C ARG A 335 2.85 5.14 -27.07
N MET A 336 3.51 5.64 -26.03
CA MET A 336 2.87 6.02 -24.76
C MET A 336 2.46 7.49 -24.69
N GLY A 337 3.09 8.35 -25.48
CA GLY A 337 3.05 9.81 -25.30
C GLY A 337 4.32 10.37 -24.65
N PRO A 338 4.35 11.67 -24.31
CA PRO A 338 5.56 12.33 -23.83
C PRO A 338 6.11 11.69 -22.55
N ASP A 339 7.43 11.69 -22.40
CA ASP A 339 8.09 11.22 -21.18
C ASP A 339 8.04 12.28 -20.08
N ASN A 340 6.90 12.38 -19.42
CA ASN A 340 6.67 13.28 -18.29
C ASN A 340 5.85 12.58 -17.20
N LEU A 341 5.64 13.28 -16.09
CA LEU A 341 4.91 12.76 -14.94
C LEU A 341 3.38 12.69 -15.18
N ASP A 342 2.85 13.45 -16.14
CA ASP A 342 1.41 13.48 -16.48
C ASP A 342 0.96 12.27 -17.30
N THR A 343 1.83 11.69 -18.13
CA THR A 343 1.45 10.61 -19.06
C THR A 343 0.98 9.38 -18.29
N LYS A 344 -0.28 8.98 -18.51
CA LYS A 344 -0.84 7.78 -17.90
C LYS A 344 -0.17 6.50 -18.40
N VAL A 345 0.00 5.54 -17.50
CA VAL A 345 0.38 4.17 -17.89
C VAL A 345 -0.81 3.43 -18.49
N TRP A 346 -0.55 2.43 -19.34
CA TRP A 346 -1.59 1.72 -20.09
C TRP A 346 -2.80 1.25 -19.26
N TRP A 347 -2.61 0.69 -18.07
CA TRP A 347 -3.72 0.19 -17.24
C TRP A 347 -4.48 1.28 -16.47
N ASP A 348 -3.94 2.49 -16.39
CA ASP A 348 -4.54 3.63 -15.68
C ASP A 348 -5.54 4.34 -16.60
N GLN A 349 -6.81 3.95 -16.47
CA GLN A 349 -7.93 4.45 -17.28
C GLN A 349 -8.86 5.34 -16.44
#